data_AF-A0A7S4G0P5-F1
#
_entry.id   AF-A0A7S4G0P5-F1
#
_cell.length_a   1.000
_cell.length_b   1.000
_cell.length_c   1.000
_cell.angle_alpha   90.00
_cell.angle_beta   90.00
_cell.angle_gamma   90.00
#
_symmetry.space_group_name_H-M   'P 1'
#
loop_
_entity.id
_entity.type
_entity.pdbx_description
1 polymer ?
#
loop_
_entity_poly.entity_id
_entity_poly.type
_entity_poly.pdbx_seq_one_letter_code
_entity_poly.pdbx_strand_id
1 'polypeptide(L)'
;AKGIPSEQTDQDAVEEATKARIAGEKAVAETIPPLRDAEAVFKKVKERTDAVAQDTAKAEGLRGAKADAYKKLQDATNRAHAANAIGDQMADDTLKIQSANKTEAPKAETPDAEAPKAPAQATNAESEVDRALRIAAEKKAAAKAAAEEAKAAEKAAHEAEAAGHTQAKAAKRAAEEEAKAAEHAKAAERAALEAKAKQDKAAQELAAARKAREALAPGRPATGTVPPPEQARA
;
A
#
# COMPACT_ATOMS: atom_id res chain seq x y z
N ALA A 1 17.76 -82.97 -19.40
CA ALA A 1 18.28 -81.60 -19.55
C ALA A 1 18.51 -81.03 -18.15
N LYS A 2 19.65 -80.35 -17.95
CA LYS A 2 20.09 -79.77 -16.67
C LYS A 2 19.00 -78.87 -16.09
N GLY A 3 18.80 -78.90 -14.77
CA GLY A 3 17.78 -78.14 -14.05
C GLY A 3 17.74 -76.68 -14.50
N ILE A 4 16.56 -76.23 -14.92
CA ILE A 4 16.34 -74.87 -15.39
C ILE A 4 16.61 -73.96 -14.18
N PRO A 5 17.49 -72.94 -14.28
CA PRO A 5 17.84 -72.03 -13.18
C PRO A 5 16.70 -71.02 -12.91
N SER A 6 15.44 -71.46 -12.97
CA SER A 6 14.26 -70.60 -12.83
C SER A 6 14.13 -70.07 -11.41
N GLU A 7 14.52 -70.85 -10.40
CA GLU A 7 14.36 -70.47 -8.99
C GLU A 7 15.29 -69.32 -8.58
N GLN A 8 16.49 -69.24 -9.18
CA GLN A 8 17.41 -68.10 -8.98
C GLN A 8 17.00 -66.87 -9.79
N THR A 9 16.51 -67.04 -11.02
CA THR A 9 16.02 -65.91 -11.83
C THR A 9 14.74 -65.30 -11.26
N ASP A 10 13.88 -66.09 -10.61
CA ASP A 10 12.70 -65.61 -9.90
C ASP A 10 13.07 -64.86 -8.60
N GLN A 11 14.10 -65.30 -7.87
CA GLN A 11 14.60 -64.58 -6.69
C GLN A 11 15.26 -63.24 -7.06
N ASP A 12 16.07 -63.23 -8.11
CA ASP A 12 16.74 -62.02 -8.59
C ASP A 12 15.72 -60.94 -9.02
N ALA A 13 14.65 -61.34 -9.73
CA ALA A 13 13.58 -60.42 -10.15
C ALA A 13 12.76 -59.87 -8.96
N VAL A 14 12.56 -60.67 -7.91
CA VAL A 14 11.88 -60.24 -6.68
C VAL A 14 12.77 -59.29 -5.88
N GLU A 15 14.08 -59.57 -5.77
CA GLU A 15 15.03 -58.67 -5.12
C GLU A 15 15.15 -57.33 -5.85
N GLU A 16 15.21 -57.35 -7.18
CA GLU A 16 15.30 -56.14 -8.00
C GLU A 16 14.01 -55.29 -7.89
N ALA A 17 12.83 -55.93 -7.94
CA ALA A 17 11.55 -55.26 -7.73
C ALA A 17 11.42 -54.66 -6.30
N THR A 18 11.97 -55.34 -5.29
CA THR A 18 11.95 -54.87 -3.91
C THR A 18 12.93 -53.70 -3.71
N LYS A 19 14.12 -53.75 -4.32
CA LYS A 19 15.08 -52.63 -4.36
C LYS A 19 14.46 -51.40 -5.03
N ALA A 20 13.78 -51.56 -6.17
CA ALA A 20 13.10 -50.48 -6.87
C ALA A 20 11.96 -49.87 -6.02
N ARG A 21 11.20 -50.70 -5.28
CA ARG A 21 10.15 -50.22 -4.37
C ARG A 21 10.71 -49.38 -3.22
N ILE A 22 11.76 -49.87 -2.55
CA ILE A 22 12.40 -49.17 -1.42
C ILE A 22 13.05 -47.86 -1.90
N ALA A 23 13.69 -47.87 -3.08
CA ALA A 23 14.24 -46.66 -3.68
C ALA A 23 13.14 -45.63 -4.01
N GLY A 24 12.00 -46.07 -4.56
CA GLY A 24 10.84 -45.21 -4.82
C GLY A 24 10.21 -44.65 -3.54
N GLU A 25 10.04 -45.47 -2.51
CA GLU A 25 9.48 -45.07 -1.21
C GLU A 25 10.39 -44.07 -0.48
N LYS A 26 11.72 -44.26 -0.58
CA LYS A 26 12.72 -43.31 -0.07
C LYS A 26 12.71 -42.00 -0.85
N ALA A 27 12.63 -42.03 -2.19
CA ALA A 27 12.57 -40.83 -3.02
C ALA A 27 11.31 -39.99 -2.74
N VAL A 28 10.17 -40.64 -2.47
CA VAL A 28 8.93 -39.96 -2.06
C VAL A 28 9.07 -39.33 -0.67
N ALA A 29 9.63 -40.07 0.30
CA ALA A 29 9.85 -39.54 1.66
C ALA A 29 10.80 -38.34 1.70
N GLU A 30 11.82 -38.32 0.84
CA GLU A 30 12.77 -37.21 0.72
C GLU A 30 12.17 -35.96 0.03
N THR A 31 11.08 -36.09 -0.73
CA THR A 31 10.51 -35.00 -1.55
C THR A 31 9.25 -34.35 -0.97
N ILE A 32 8.51 -35.01 -0.07
CA ILE A 32 7.30 -34.45 0.56
C ILE A 32 7.59 -33.27 1.52
N PRO A 33 8.59 -33.32 2.42
CA PRO A 33 8.87 -32.22 3.35
C PRO A 33 9.15 -30.86 2.67
N PRO A 34 10.02 -30.75 1.64
CA PRO A 34 10.28 -29.45 1.00
C PRO A 34 9.08 -28.87 0.25
N LEU A 35 8.13 -29.70 -0.21
CA LEU A 35 6.88 -29.22 -0.82
C LEU A 35 5.95 -28.56 0.20
N ARG A 36 5.85 -29.10 1.42
CA ARG A 36 5.06 -28.47 2.49
C ARG A 36 5.69 -27.18 3.00
N ASP A 37 7.02 -27.13 3.07
CA ASP A 37 7.74 -25.91 3.45
C ASP A 37 7.52 -24.80 2.39
N ALA A 38 7.51 -25.16 1.10
CA ALA A 38 7.20 -24.22 0.03
C ALA A 38 5.78 -23.63 0.16
N GLU A 39 4.76 -24.46 0.44
CA GLU A 39 3.38 -24.00 0.62
C GLU A 39 3.25 -23.03 1.82
N ALA A 40 3.93 -23.32 2.93
CA ALA A 40 3.96 -22.44 4.10
C ALA A 40 4.64 -21.10 3.79
N VAL A 41 5.72 -21.09 2.99
CA VAL A 41 6.39 -19.87 2.52
C VAL A 41 5.45 -19.06 1.62
N PHE A 42 4.78 -19.69 0.65
CA PHE A 42 3.80 -19.02 -0.22
C PHE A 42 2.64 -18.39 0.57
N LYS A 43 2.10 -19.08 1.58
CA LYS A 43 1.05 -18.53 2.44
C LYS A 43 1.54 -17.28 3.20
N LYS A 44 2.75 -17.33 3.77
CA LYS A 44 3.35 -16.18 4.46
C LYS A 44 3.63 -15.00 3.53
N VAL A 45 4.05 -15.25 2.29
CA VAL A 45 4.24 -14.19 1.28
C VAL A 45 2.91 -13.50 1.02
N LYS A 46 1.83 -14.26 0.78
CA LYS A 46 0.50 -13.70 0.52
C LYS A 46 -0.01 -12.82 1.67
N GLU A 47 0.07 -13.29 2.91
CA GLU A 47 -0.34 -12.53 4.09
C GLU A 47 0.45 -11.21 4.24
N ARG A 48 1.72 -11.18 3.82
CA ARG A 48 2.55 -9.97 3.82
C ARG A 48 2.18 -9.00 2.69
N THR A 49 1.90 -9.50 1.50
CA THR A 49 1.42 -8.67 0.37
C THR A 49 0.14 -7.92 0.72
N ASP A 50 -0.81 -8.58 1.40
CA ASP A 50 -2.04 -7.93 1.87
C ASP A 50 -1.75 -6.80 2.87
N ALA A 51 -0.77 -6.97 3.75
CA ALA A 51 -0.32 -5.93 4.67
C ALA A 51 0.33 -4.74 3.95
N VAL A 52 1.18 -5.00 2.94
CA VAL A 52 1.81 -3.96 2.11
C VAL A 52 0.74 -3.13 1.36
N ALA A 53 -0.30 -3.78 0.85
CA ALA A 53 -1.39 -3.10 0.17
C ALA A 53 -2.15 -2.14 1.11
N GLN A 54 -2.45 -2.58 2.33
CA GLN A 54 -3.10 -1.74 3.35
C GLN A 54 -2.23 -0.54 3.76
N ASP A 55 -0.93 -0.76 3.96
CA ASP A 55 -0.02 0.32 4.36
C ASP A 55 0.22 1.31 3.23
N THR A 56 0.19 0.87 1.97
CA THR A 56 0.23 1.74 0.79
C THR A 56 -1.03 2.61 0.71
N ALA A 57 -2.22 2.03 0.90
CA ALA A 57 -3.47 2.78 0.91
C ALA A 57 -3.53 3.84 2.03
N LYS A 58 -3.00 3.53 3.23
CA LYS A 58 -2.87 4.52 4.32
C LYS A 58 -1.92 5.66 3.95
N ALA A 59 -0.79 5.35 3.32
CA ALA A 59 0.19 6.35 2.90
C ALA A 59 -0.38 7.30 1.84
N GLU A 60 -1.20 6.79 0.92
CA GLU A 60 -1.92 7.61 -0.05
C GLU A 60 -2.98 8.50 0.61
N GLY A 61 -3.73 7.98 1.58
CA GLY A 61 -4.68 8.77 2.37
C GLY A 61 -4.02 9.95 3.11
N LEU A 62 -2.85 9.73 3.70
CA LEU A 62 -2.06 10.81 4.32
C LEU A 62 -1.56 11.83 3.30
N ARG A 63 -1.25 11.40 2.07
CA ARG A 63 -0.83 12.30 0.99
C ARG A 63 -1.97 13.23 0.56
N GLY A 64 -3.21 12.73 0.50
CA GLY A 64 -4.41 13.54 0.27
C GLY A 64 -4.67 14.54 1.40
N ALA A 65 -4.59 14.09 2.66
CA ALA A 65 -4.73 14.96 3.82
C ALA A 65 -3.66 16.07 3.87
N LYS A 66 -2.42 15.76 3.48
CA LYS A 66 -1.34 16.75 3.32
C LYS A 66 -1.71 17.81 2.29
N ALA A 67 -2.17 17.41 1.11
CA ALA A 67 -2.58 18.34 0.05
C ALA A 67 -3.73 19.27 0.50
N ASP A 68 -4.73 18.73 1.18
CA ASP A 68 -5.85 19.50 1.72
C ASP A 68 -5.41 20.50 2.79
N ALA A 69 -4.45 20.11 3.66
CA ALA A 69 -3.88 21.01 4.66
C ALA A 69 -3.12 22.18 4.04
N TYR A 70 -2.28 21.93 3.02
CA TYR A 70 -1.58 23.01 2.30
C TYR A 70 -2.54 23.92 1.55
N LYS A 71 -3.61 23.38 0.96
CA LYS A 71 -4.63 24.21 0.31
C LYS A 71 -5.32 25.14 1.32
N LYS A 72 -5.71 24.61 2.48
CA LYS A 72 -6.28 25.42 3.57
C LYS A 72 -5.31 26.49 4.08
N LEU A 73 -4.03 26.15 4.22
CA LEU A 73 -2.98 27.10 4.58
C LEU A 73 -2.89 28.24 3.55
N GLN A 74 -2.79 27.89 2.27
CA GLN A 74 -2.72 28.85 1.17
C GLN A 74 -3.96 29.77 1.14
N ASP A 75 -5.15 29.21 1.28
CA ASP A 75 -6.40 29.98 1.33
C ASP A 75 -6.46 30.91 2.56
N ALA A 76 -5.99 30.47 3.72
CA ALA A 76 -5.89 31.30 4.92
C ALA A 76 -4.87 32.43 4.75
N THR A 77 -3.69 32.15 4.18
CA THR A 77 -2.65 33.14 3.89
C THR A 77 -3.15 34.19 2.89
N ASN A 78 -3.83 33.76 1.82
CA ASN A 78 -4.41 34.68 0.83
C ASN A 78 -5.49 35.58 1.47
N ARG A 79 -6.34 35.02 2.33
CA ARG A 79 -7.33 35.81 3.08
C ARG A 79 -6.68 36.81 4.03
N ALA A 80 -5.64 36.42 4.76
CA ALA A 80 -4.91 37.31 5.65
C ALA A 80 -4.23 38.46 4.88
N HIS A 81 -3.61 38.15 3.75
CA HIS A 81 -2.92 39.15 2.92
C HIS A 81 -3.91 40.15 2.29
N ALA A 82 -5.05 39.67 1.79
CA ALA A 82 -6.11 40.53 1.25
C ALA A 82 -6.71 41.44 2.34
N ALA A 83 -6.95 40.91 3.55
CA ALA A 83 -7.47 41.68 4.67
C ALA A 83 -6.51 42.78 5.13
N ASN A 84 -5.20 42.49 5.19
CA ASN A 84 -4.18 43.51 5.50
C ASN A 84 -4.11 44.58 4.42
N ALA A 85 -4.06 44.21 3.14
CA ALA A 85 -3.99 45.18 2.04
C ALA A 85 -5.20 46.14 2.03
N ILE A 86 -6.41 45.64 2.28
CA ILE A 86 -7.61 46.50 2.40
C ILE A 86 -7.50 47.40 3.63
N GLY A 87 -7.03 46.87 4.77
CA GLY A 87 -6.84 47.64 5.99
C GLY A 87 -5.85 48.79 5.81
N ASP A 88 -4.74 48.54 5.14
CA ASP A 88 -3.70 49.53 4.83
C ASP A 88 -4.24 50.60 3.87
N GLN A 89 -4.93 50.18 2.80
CA GLN A 89 -5.53 51.11 1.84
C GLN A 89 -6.58 52.02 2.51
N MET A 90 -7.42 51.47 3.38
CA MET A 90 -8.41 52.27 4.13
C MET A 90 -7.75 53.24 5.13
N ALA A 91 -6.65 52.82 5.78
CA ALA A 91 -5.90 53.71 6.68
C ALA A 91 -5.26 54.87 5.91
N ASP A 92 -4.67 54.60 4.74
CA ASP A 92 -4.10 55.61 3.86
C ASP A 92 -5.15 56.60 3.35
N ASP A 93 -6.32 56.10 2.92
CA ASP A 93 -7.42 56.95 2.46
C ASP A 93 -7.99 57.80 3.60
N THR A 94 -8.03 57.27 4.82
CA THR A 94 -8.39 58.04 6.03
C THR A 94 -7.41 59.18 6.29
N LEU A 95 -6.10 58.91 6.19
CA LEU A 95 -5.05 59.93 6.35
C LEU A 95 -5.15 61.02 5.27
N LYS A 96 -5.44 60.63 4.01
CA LYS A 96 -5.66 61.58 2.90
C LYS A 96 -6.84 62.50 3.18
N ILE A 97 -7.99 61.96 3.60
CA ILE A 97 -9.19 62.76 3.94
C ILE A 97 -8.88 63.76 5.06
N GLN A 98 -8.19 63.34 6.12
CA GLN A 98 -7.78 64.25 7.21
C GLN A 98 -6.83 65.35 6.74
N SER A 99 -5.88 65.01 5.84
CA SER A 99 -4.95 66.00 5.29
C SER A 99 -5.66 67.02 4.40
N ALA A 100 -6.63 66.60 3.58
CA ALA A 100 -7.44 67.49 2.77
C ALA A 100 -8.24 68.48 3.66
N ASN A 101 -8.89 67.96 4.71
CA ASN A 101 -9.66 68.78 5.65
C ASN A 101 -8.80 69.76 6.46
N LYS A 102 -7.54 69.44 6.75
CA LYS A 102 -6.61 70.39 7.40
C LYS A 102 -6.17 71.53 6.49
N THR A 103 -6.22 71.34 5.17
CA THR A 103 -5.71 72.30 4.18
C THR A 103 -6.79 73.31 3.77
N GLU A 104 -8.07 72.96 3.92
CA GLU A 104 -9.24 73.84 3.71
C GLU A 104 -9.76 74.50 5.00
N ALA A 105 -8.96 74.60 6.06
CA ALA A 105 -9.30 75.54 7.12
C ALA A 105 -9.27 76.96 6.50
N PRO A 106 -10.41 77.67 6.41
CA PRO A 106 -10.42 79.00 5.79
C PRO A 106 -9.43 79.86 6.56
N LYS A 107 -8.40 80.37 5.88
CA LYS A 107 -7.65 81.50 6.38
C LYS A 107 -8.67 82.60 6.60
N ALA A 108 -9.01 82.85 7.87
CA ALA A 108 -9.91 83.90 8.27
C ALA A 108 -9.22 85.26 8.04
N GLU A 109 -9.05 85.66 6.79
CA GLU A 109 -9.02 87.07 6.45
C GLU A 109 -10.47 87.53 6.45
N THR A 110 -10.89 87.99 7.64
CA THR A 110 -12.05 88.82 7.96
C THR A 110 -13.13 88.94 6.87
N PRO A 111 -14.35 88.40 7.10
CA PRO A 111 -15.52 88.90 6.41
C PRO A 111 -16.61 89.37 7.37
N ASP A 112 -17.13 90.52 6.98
CA ASP A 112 -18.25 91.29 7.48
C ASP A 112 -19.50 90.43 7.81
N ALA A 113 -20.23 90.90 8.80
CA ALA A 113 -21.34 90.21 9.44
C ALA A 113 -22.63 90.30 8.60
N GLU A 114 -22.76 89.53 7.52
CA GLU A 114 -24.05 89.05 6.99
C GLU A 114 -23.83 88.11 5.78
N ALA A 115 -23.66 86.81 6.03
CA ALA A 115 -23.83 85.77 5.01
C ALA A 115 -24.22 84.43 5.68
N PRO A 116 -25.11 83.64 5.06
CA PRO A 116 -25.80 82.53 5.71
C PRO A 116 -24.82 81.45 6.18
N LYS A 117 -25.10 80.90 7.38
CA LYS A 117 -24.40 79.73 7.93
C LYS A 117 -24.20 78.70 6.82
N ALA A 118 -22.96 78.30 6.59
CA ALA A 118 -22.61 77.08 5.89
C ALA A 118 -22.34 75.96 6.92
N PRO A 119 -23.35 75.13 7.31
CA PRO A 119 -23.08 73.91 8.05
C PRO A 119 -23.71 72.74 7.29
N ALA A 120 -22.92 72.05 6.47
CA ALA A 120 -23.33 70.74 5.96
C ALA A 120 -22.17 69.83 5.61
N GLN A 121 -20.99 70.37 5.26
CA GLN A 121 -19.87 69.52 4.81
C GLN A 121 -19.00 68.97 5.95
N ALA A 122 -18.83 69.70 7.06
CA ALA A 122 -17.98 69.25 8.17
C ALA A 122 -18.52 67.99 8.89
N THR A 123 -19.85 67.83 9.00
CA THR A 123 -20.47 66.70 9.71
C THR A 123 -20.41 65.37 8.95
N ASN A 124 -20.31 65.40 7.62
CA ASN A 124 -20.21 64.18 6.82
C ASN A 124 -18.78 63.61 6.81
N ALA A 125 -17.76 64.48 6.87
CA ALA A 125 -16.36 64.04 6.82
C ALA A 125 -15.89 63.33 8.10
N GLU A 126 -16.32 63.79 9.29
CA GLU A 126 -16.06 63.08 10.55
C GLU A 126 -16.73 61.70 10.57
N SER A 127 -17.94 61.59 10.00
CA SER A 127 -18.66 60.32 9.84
C SER A 127 -17.98 59.35 8.87
N GLU A 128 -17.31 59.83 7.82
CA GLU A 128 -16.61 58.98 6.84
C GLU A 128 -15.28 58.44 7.39
N VAL A 129 -14.54 59.27 8.12
CA VAL A 129 -13.31 58.89 8.84
C VAL A 129 -13.61 57.82 9.89
N ASP A 130 -14.64 58.00 10.71
CA ASP A 130 -15.02 57.00 11.73
C ASP A 130 -15.48 55.67 11.13
N ARG A 131 -16.18 55.73 9.98
CA ARG A 131 -16.59 54.52 9.24
C ARG A 131 -15.39 53.79 8.66
N ALA A 132 -14.45 54.51 8.06
CA ALA A 132 -13.22 53.93 7.51
C ALA A 132 -12.34 53.30 8.61
N LEU A 133 -12.21 53.97 9.77
CA LEU A 133 -11.48 53.45 10.93
C LEU A 133 -12.10 52.18 11.51
N ARG A 134 -13.44 52.08 11.59
CA ARG A 134 -14.11 50.83 12.00
C ARG A 134 -13.85 49.71 11.00
N ILE A 135 -13.98 49.97 9.71
CA ILE A 135 -13.71 48.96 8.67
C ILE A 135 -12.25 48.51 8.74
N ALA A 136 -11.30 49.42 8.89
CA ALA A 136 -9.88 49.07 9.04
C ALA A 136 -9.63 48.22 10.30
N ALA A 137 -10.25 48.55 11.43
CA ALA A 137 -10.14 47.76 12.66
C ALA A 137 -10.74 46.35 12.50
N GLU A 138 -11.91 46.23 11.86
CA GLU A 138 -12.56 44.96 11.56
C GLU A 138 -11.73 44.10 10.60
N LYS A 139 -11.11 44.70 9.57
CA LYS A 139 -10.22 43.99 8.63
C LYS A 139 -8.93 43.54 9.31
N LYS A 140 -8.36 44.35 10.20
CA LYS A 140 -7.20 43.97 11.01
C LYS A 140 -7.53 42.85 12.00
N ALA A 141 -8.75 42.82 12.56
CA ALA A 141 -9.22 41.71 13.37
C ALA A 141 -9.42 40.44 12.53
N ALA A 142 -10.00 40.54 11.34
CA ALA A 142 -10.14 39.43 10.39
C ALA A 142 -8.79 38.86 9.93
N ALA A 143 -7.78 39.73 9.71
CA ALA A 143 -6.43 39.31 9.37
C ALA A 143 -5.76 38.53 10.52
N LYS A 144 -5.96 38.95 11.78
CA LYS A 144 -5.49 38.21 12.96
C LYS A 144 -6.16 36.84 13.08
N ALA A 145 -7.48 36.77 12.86
CA ALA A 145 -8.20 35.50 12.86
C ALA A 145 -7.70 34.55 11.76
N ALA A 146 -7.52 35.06 10.53
CA ALA A 146 -6.99 34.29 9.41
C ALA A 146 -5.53 33.84 9.63
N ALA A 147 -4.71 34.63 10.35
CA ALA A 147 -3.35 34.25 10.72
C ALA A 147 -3.31 33.12 11.77
N GLU A 148 -4.24 33.10 12.73
CA GLU A 148 -4.36 31.98 13.68
C GLU A 148 -4.89 30.72 12.99
N GLU A 149 -5.82 30.84 12.05
CA GLU A 149 -6.25 29.72 11.17
C GLU A 149 -5.08 29.19 10.32
N ALA A 150 -4.21 30.07 9.80
CA ALA A 150 -3.03 29.67 9.04
C ALA A 150 -2.02 28.91 9.90
N LYS A 151 -1.73 29.37 11.13
CA LYS A 151 -0.86 28.64 12.08
C LYS A 151 -1.40 27.26 12.44
N ALA A 152 -2.72 27.14 12.61
CA ALA A 152 -3.35 25.85 12.88
C ALA A 152 -3.24 24.90 11.65
N ALA A 153 -3.43 25.42 10.45
CA ALA A 153 -3.26 24.67 9.20
C ALA A 153 -1.80 24.27 8.95
N GLU A 154 -0.84 25.13 9.28
CA GLU A 154 0.60 24.84 9.23
C GLU A 154 0.97 23.68 10.17
N LYS A 155 0.50 23.73 11.43
CA LYS A 155 0.70 22.64 12.38
C LYS A 155 0.11 21.32 11.85
N ALA A 156 -1.10 21.34 11.31
CA ALA A 156 -1.74 20.16 10.73
C ALA A 156 -0.98 19.62 9.49
N ALA A 157 -0.45 20.50 8.63
CA ALA A 157 0.34 20.11 7.47
C ALA A 157 1.67 19.45 7.88
N HIS A 158 2.35 20.00 8.88
CA HIS A 158 3.58 19.41 9.41
C HIS A 158 3.35 18.08 10.16
N GLU A 159 2.25 17.96 10.91
CA GLU A 159 1.87 16.69 11.54
C GLU A 159 1.55 15.61 10.49
N ALA A 160 0.83 15.96 9.43
CA ALA A 160 0.55 15.06 8.30
C ALA A 160 1.83 14.67 7.53
N GLU A 161 2.78 15.59 7.40
CA GLU A 161 4.09 15.33 6.80
C GLU A 161 4.94 14.36 7.64
N ALA A 162 5.00 14.56 8.95
CA ALA A 162 5.72 13.66 9.85
C ALA A 162 5.12 12.25 9.85
N ALA A 163 3.78 12.16 9.87
CA ALA A 163 3.07 10.89 9.73
C ALA A 163 3.35 10.23 8.37
N GLY A 164 3.31 11.01 7.28
CA GLY A 164 3.59 10.54 5.93
C GLY A 164 5.02 10.02 5.76
N HIS A 165 6.02 10.70 6.31
CA HIS A 165 7.41 10.24 6.28
C HIS A 165 7.61 8.92 7.06
N THR A 166 6.93 8.79 8.19
CA THR A 166 6.98 7.57 9.01
C THR A 166 6.33 6.38 8.29
N GLN A 167 5.18 6.58 7.64
CA GLN A 167 4.54 5.54 6.83
C GLN A 167 5.33 5.21 5.56
N ALA A 168 5.95 6.18 4.89
CA ALA A 168 6.80 5.92 3.72
C ALA A 168 8.00 5.04 4.09
N LYS A 169 8.61 5.27 5.26
CA LYS A 169 9.70 4.42 5.77
C LYS A 169 9.22 2.99 6.11
N ALA A 170 8.02 2.86 6.67
CA ALA A 170 7.41 1.56 6.95
C ALA A 170 7.09 0.79 5.67
N ALA A 171 6.48 1.45 4.68
CA ALA A 171 6.18 0.87 3.36
C ALA A 171 7.45 0.39 2.63
N LYS A 172 8.54 1.17 2.69
CA LYS A 172 9.84 0.76 2.13
C LYS A 172 10.37 -0.52 2.79
N ARG A 173 10.32 -0.60 4.13
CA ARG A 173 10.73 -1.82 4.86
C ARG A 173 9.84 -3.01 4.51
N ALA A 174 8.54 -2.80 4.40
CA ALA A 174 7.59 -3.86 4.07
C ALA A 174 7.82 -4.38 2.63
N ALA A 175 8.06 -3.49 1.67
CA ALA A 175 8.42 -3.85 0.29
C ALA A 175 9.78 -4.59 0.20
N GLU A 176 10.78 -4.18 0.99
CA GLU A 176 12.08 -4.89 1.06
C GLU A 176 11.93 -6.30 1.65
N GLU A 177 11.10 -6.48 2.68
CA GLU A 177 10.82 -7.79 3.29
C GLU A 177 9.94 -8.68 2.40
N GLU A 178 9.02 -8.09 1.63
CA GLU A 178 8.25 -8.79 0.61
C GLU A 178 9.15 -9.26 -0.55
N ALA A 179 10.07 -8.42 -1.03
CA ALA A 179 11.01 -8.78 -2.09
C ALA A 179 11.88 -9.98 -1.68
N LYS A 180 12.43 -9.98 -0.45
CA LYS A 180 13.17 -11.14 0.07
C LYS A 180 12.30 -12.39 0.16
N ALA A 181 11.06 -12.25 0.65
CA ALA A 181 10.14 -13.38 0.77
C ALA A 181 9.76 -13.96 -0.60
N ALA A 182 9.60 -13.11 -1.62
CA ALA A 182 9.37 -13.53 -3.00
C ALA A 182 10.59 -14.24 -3.62
N GLU A 183 11.82 -13.82 -3.28
CA GLU A 183 13.03 -14.55 -3.67
C GLU A 183 13.08 -15.95 -3.05
N HIS A 184 12.74 -16.07 -1.75
CA HIS A 184 12.63 -17.38 -1.09
C HIS A 184 11.53 -18.25 -1.70
N ALA A 185 10.38 -17.67 -2.08
CA ALA A 185 9.30 -18.40 -2.74
C ALA A 185 9.72 -18.92 -4.13
N LYS A 186 10.42 -18.12 -4.94
CA LYS A 186 10.97 -18.55 -6.23
C LYS A 186 12.00 -19.67 -6.08
N ALA A 187 12.84 -19.60 -5.04
CA ALA A 187 13.78 -20.67 -4.73
C ALA A 187 13.06 -21.96 -4.33
N ALA A 188 12.01 -21.85 -3.49
CA ALA A 188 11.17 -22.97 -3.08
C ALA A 188 10.40 -23.59 -4.25
N GLU A 189 9.88 -22.78 -5.17
CA GLU A 189 9.21 -23.23 -6.39
C GLU A 189 10.17 -24.01 -7.31
N ARG A 190 11.40 -23.53 -7.50
CA ARG A 190 12.42 -24.28 -8.25
C ARG A 190 12.75 -25.61 -7.61
N ALA A 191 12.93 -25.65 -6.29
CA ALA A 191 13.17 -26.88 -5.55
C ALA A 191 11.99 -27.86 -5.64
N ALA A 192 10.75 -27.36 -5.57
CA ALA A 192 9.53 -28.14 -5.73
C ALA A 192 9.42 -28.76 -7.14
N LEU A 193 9.72 -27.98 -8.18
CA LEU A 193 9.74 -28.47 -9.57
C LEU A 193 10.83 -29.54 -9.78
N GLU A 194 12.01 -29.36 -9.18
CA GLU A 194 13.07 -30.36 -9.23
C GLU A 194 12.67 -31.65 -8.51
N ALA A 195 12.04 -31.54 -7.34
CA ALA A 195 11.53 -32.68 -6.59
C ALA A 195 10.46 -33.45 -7.38
N LYS A 196 9.53 -32.74 -8.03
CA LYS A 196 8.51 -33.34 -8.90
C LYS A 196 9.14 -34.06 -10.09
N ALA A 197 10.14 -33.46 -10.73
CA ALA A 197 10.86 -34.10 -11.83
C ALA A 197 11.57 -35.40 -11.39
N LYS A 198 12.11 -35.44 -10.17
CA LYS A 198 12.70 -36.67 -9.58
C LYS A 198 11.63 -37.73 -9.30
N GLN A 199 10.46 -37.33 -8.78
CA GLN A 199 9.33 -38.25 -8.57
C GLN A 199 8.81 -38.83 -9.89
N ASP A 200 8.65 -38.01 -10.93
CA ASP A 200 8.16 -38.45 -12.25
C ASP A 200 9.13 -39.46 -12.90
N LYS A 201 10.46 -39.24 -12.76
CA LYS A 201 11.48 -40.22 -13.19
C LYS A 201 11.38 -41.53 -12.43
N ALA A 202 11.27 -41.47 -11.09
CA ALA A 202 11.11 -42.67 -10.27
C ALA A 202 9.83 -43.46 -10.62
N ALA A 203 8.74 -42.76 -10.95
CA ALA A 203 7.50 -43.37 -11.39
C ALA A 203 7.64 -44.04 -12.77
N GLN A 204 8.38 -43.43 -13.71
CA GLN A 204 8.69 -44.03 -15.01
C GLN A 204 9.57 -45.28 -14.88
N GLU A 205 10.58 -45.25 -14.01
CA GLU A 205 11.44 -46.41 -13.72
C GLU A 205 10.64 -47.57 -13.10
N LEU A 206 9.75 -47.26 -12.15
CA LEU A 206 8.84 -48.25 -11.55
C LEU A 206 7.89 -48.87 -12.60
N ALA A 207 7.35 -48.06 -13.50
CA ALA A 207 6.49 -48.52 -14.58
C ALA A 207 7.25 -49.40 -15.60
N ALA A 208 8.49 -49.03 -15.94
CA ALA A 208 9.36 -49.81 -16.81
C ALA A 208 9.73 -51.16 -16.18
N ALA A 209 10.07 -51.18 -14.89
CA ALA A 209 10.34 -52.41 -14.13
C ALA A 209 9.12 -53.35 -14.09
N ARG A 210 7.90 -52.79 -13.91
CA ARG A 210 6.65 -53.57 -13.99
C ARG A 210 6.45 -54.19 -15.38
N LYS A 211 6.67 -53.42 -16.44
CA LYS A 211 6.56 -53.90 -17.82
C LYS A 211 7.60 -54.98 -18.14
N ALA A 212 8.83 -54.85 -17.64
CA ALA A 212 9.86 -55.88 -17.76
C ALA A 212 9.45 -57.17 -17.03
N ARG A 213 8.85 -57.05 -15.84
CA ARG A 213 8.33 -58.19 -15.07
C ARG A 213 7.15 -58.89 -15.75
N GLU A 214 6.24 -58.14 -16.38
CA GLU A 214 5.15 -58.69 -17.20
C GLU A 214 5.68 -59.40 -18.47
N ALA A 215 6.73 -58.87 -19.10
CA ALA A 215 7.37 -59.51 -20.25
C ALA A 215 8.17 -60.78 -19.87
N LEU A 216 8.67 -60.85 -18.64
CA LEU A 216 9.36 -62.01 -18.05
C LEU A 216 8.41 -63.03 -17.40
N ALA A 217 7.10 -62.84 -17.47
CA ALA A 217 6.13 -63.90 -17.20
C ALA A 217 5.81 -64.63 -18.52
N PRO A 218 6.63 -65.60 -19.00
CA PRO A 218 6.18 -66.50 -20.03
C PRO A 218 4.94 -67.20 -19.49
N GLY A 219 3.87 -67.21 -20.29
CA GLY A 219 2.55 -67.66 -19.91
C GLY A 219 2.57 -68.82 -18.93
N ARG A 220 2.24 -68.55 -17.66
CA ARG A 220 1.61 -69.58 -16.84
C ARG A 220 0.31 -69.91 -17.58
N PRO A 221 0.11 -71.12 -18.15
CA PRO A 221 -1.25 -71.57 -18.37
C PRO A 221 -1.99 -71.40 -17.04
N ALA A 222 -3.30 -71.21 -17.09
CA ALA A 222 -4.16 -71.31 -15.92
C ALA A 222 -4.12 -72.75 -15.35
N THR A 223 -2.98 -73.23 -14.85
CA THR A 223 -2.84 -74.46 -14.09
C THR A 223 -2.93 -74.09 -12.63
N GLY A 224 -4.16 -73.72 -12.25
CA GLY A 224 -4.54 -73.34 -10.90
C GLY A 224 -6.01 -73.62 -10.60
N THR A 225 -6.78 -74.21 -11.53
CA THR A 225 -8.04 -74.86 -11.20
C THR A 225 -7.77 -76.35 -11.01
N VAL A 226 -7.47 -76.73 -9.76
CA VAL A 226 -7.92 -78.04 -9.28
C VAL A 226 -9.44 -77.98 -9.38
N PRO A 227 -10.12 -78.77 -10.25
CA PRO A 227 -11.57 -78.81 -10.21
C PRO A 227 -11.98 -79.25 -8.80
N PRO A 228 -12.97 -78.60 -8.16
CA PRO A 228 -13.48 -79.07 -6.88
C PRO A 228 -13.87 -80.55 -7.03
N PRO A 229 -13.66 -81.39 -6.00
CA PRO A 229 -13.78 -82.86 -6.07
C PRO A 229 -15.20 -83.40 -6.38
N GLU A 230 -16.10 -82.55 -6.86
CA GLU A 230 -17.52 -82.83 -7.06
C GLU A 230 -17.90 -83.19 -8.51
N GLN A 231 -16.96 -83.23 -9.47
CA GLN A 231 -17.26 -83.58 -10.88
C GLN A 231 -16.52 -84.83 -11.42
N ALA A 232 -16.06 -85.74 -10.56
CA ALA A 232 -15.39 -86.99 -10.97
C ALA A 232 -16.28 -88.26 -10.88
N ARG A 233 -17.61 -88.12 -10.96
CA ARG A 233 -18.56 -89.25 -11.10
C ARG A 233 -19.76 -88.89 -11.97
N ALA A 234 -19.52 -88.78 -13.27
CA ALA A 234 -20.45 -89.13 -14.36
C ALA A 234 -19.63 -89.32 -15.64
#